data_AF-A0A7C5R0B8-F1
#
_entry.id   AF-A0A7C5R0B8-F1
#
_cell.length_a   1.000
_cell.length_b   1.000
_cell.length_c   1.000
_cell.angle_alpha   90.00
_cell.angle_beta   90.00
_cell.angle_gamma   90.00
#
_symmetry.space_group_name_H-M   'P 1'
#
loop_
_entity.id
_entity.type
_entity.pdbx_description
1 polymer ?
#
loop_
_entity_poly.entity_id
_entity_poly.type
_entity_poly.pdbx_seq_one_letter_code
_entity_poly.pdbx_strand_id
1 'polypeptide(L)'
;NFKEAIFSGKTSFTMVTFCAGAKFDASTFSNEAWFHSARFNAPTEFKNARFLTHVPEFYDADLYEDTVFPTPDRPSDNWPPQSGENIMPAEDQKRAYSRLRLFFAKSQQIDEEQFFHRQEMRCKRQMARGGTRALYSLYALLSDYGISIWRPLAAMGVLITLGAALFSFHTGMEGAPPAGSTFWQGMGWSMANMLPFTGFARTYFGPEFYRGLPVWLKIYAGAQTLAAIPLLFLFGLGLRNTFRLR
;
A
#
# COMPACT_ATOMS: atom_id res chain seq x y z
N ASN A 1 13.65 -9.66 -31.21
CA ASN A 1 14.28 -8.62 -30.38
C ASN A 1 13.57 -7.32 -30.69
N PHE A 2 12.94 -6.71 -29.69
CA PHE A 2 12.15 -5.47 -29.78
C PHE A 2 12.67 -4.43 -28.77
N LYS A 3 13.96 -4.51 -28.40
CA LYS A 3 14.57 -3.53 -27.52
C LYS A 3 14.41 -2.12 -28.10
N GLU A 4 14.02 -1.16 -27.27
CA GLU A 4 13.81 0.26 -27.62
C GLU A 4 12.77 0.48 -28.73
N ALA A 5 11.97 -0.54 -29.09
CA ALA A 5 10.93 -0.40 -30.09
C ALA A 5 9.82 0.55 -29.61
N ILE A 6 9.34 1.40 -30.50
CA ILE A 6 8.21 2.30 -30.25
C ILE A 6 7.00 1.79 -31.01
N PHE A 7 6.01 1.35 -30.26
CA PHE A 7 4.73 0.91 -30.76
C PHE A 7 3.71 2.03 -30.58
N SER A 8 3.48 2.81 -31.64
CA SER A 8 2.60 3.99 -31.62
C SER A 8 1.11 3.63 -31.71
N GLY A 9 0.77 2.54 -32.40
CA GLY A 9 -0.59 2.04 -32.55
C GLY A 9 -0.95 0.90 -31.60
N LYS A 10 -2.13 0.33 -31.81
CA LYS A 10 -2.55 -0.92 -31.17
C LYS A 10 -1.60 -2.04 -31.60
N THR A 11 -1.08 -2.80 -30.64
CA THR A 11 -0.17 -3.91 -30.90
C THR A 11 -0.75 -5.22 -30.44
N SER A 12 -0.64 -6.22 -31.31
CA SER A 12 -1.15 -7.55 -31.05
C SER A 12 -0.06 -8.58 -31.31
N PHE A 13 0.23 -9.37 -30.29
CA PHE A 13 1.03 -10.59 -30.32
C PHE A 13 0.15 -11.80 -29.93
N THR A 14 -1.16 -11.72 -30.23
CA THR A 14 -2.11 -12.79 -29.94
C THR A 14 -1.72 -14.08 -30.66
N MET A 15 -1.73 -15.21 -29.93
CA MET A 15 -1.34 -16.55 -30.41
C MET A 15 0.09 -16.66 -30.96
N VAL A 16 0.97 -15.70 -30.65
CA VAL A 16 2.39 -15.77 -31.05
C VAL A 16 3.14 -16.73 -30.14
N THR A 17 4.01 -17.56 -30.72
CA THR A 17 4.97 -18.38 -29.97
C THR A 17 6.38 -17.79 -30.11
N PHE A 18 6.95 -17.34 -29.00
CA PHE A 18 8.35 -16.92 -28.93
C PHE A 18 9.22 -18.11 -28.51
N CYS A 19 9.88 -18.74 -29.49
CA CYS A 19 10.73 -19.91 -29.26
C CYS A 19 12.07 -19.60 -28.58
N ALA A 20 12.55 -18.35 -28.72
CA ALA A 20 13.79 -17.87 -28.13
C ALA A 20 13.49 -16.63 -27.26
N GLY A 21 14.47 -16.21 -26.45
CA GLY A 21 14.30 -15.11 -25.50
C GLY A 21 13.80 -13.83 -26.18
N ALA A 22 12.68 -13.29 -25.68
CA ALA A 22 12.04 -12.11 -26.22
C ALA A 22 12.43 -10.87 -25.40
N LYS A 23 13.08 -9.91 -26.05
CA LYS A 23 13.54 -8.67 -25.39
C LYS A 23 12.66 -7.49 -25.81
N PHE A 24 11.95 -6.93 -24.86
CA PHE A 24 11.15 -5.70 -24.96
C PHE A 24 11.70 -4.59 -24.06
N ASP A 25 12.96 -4.72 -23.64
CA ASP A 25 13.61 -3.74 -22.77
C ASP A 25 13.57 -2.33 -23.40
N ALA A 26 13.25 -1.33 -22.58
CA ALA A 26 13.07 0.07 -22.98
C ALA A 26 12.06 0.31 -24.13
N SER A 27 11.23 -0.67 -24.49
CA SER A 27 10.18 -0.47 -25.50
C SER A 27 9.06 0.42 -24.96
N THR A 28 8.38 1.14 -25.85
CA THR A 28 7.25 2.01 -25.49
C THR A 28 5.99 1.58 -26.23
N PHE A 29 4.95 1.22 -25.48
CA PHE A 29 3.61 0.92 -25.95
C PHE A 29 2.71 2.12 -25.68
N SER A 30 2.38 2.84 -26.76
CA SER A 30 1.58 4.07 -26.67
C SER A 30 0.09 3.77 -26.54
N ASN A 31 -0.35 2.62 -27.05
CA ASN A 31 -1.73 2.15 -27.06
C ASN A 31 -1.82 0.72 -26.51
N GLU A 32 -2.91 0.03 -26.80
CA GLU A 32 -3.17 -1.34 -26.38
C GLU A 32 -2.06 -2.31 -26.79
N ALA A 33 -1.71 -3.23 -25.89
CA ALA A 33 -0.74 -4.30 -26.11
C ALA A 33 -1.36 -5.64 -25.71
N TRP A 34 -1.76 -6.43 -26.71
CA TRP A 34 -2.40 -7.73 -26.51
C TRP A 34 -1.41 -8.87 -26.69
N PHE A 35 -1.30 -9.73 -25.68
CA PHE A 35 -0.51 -10.95 -25.70
C PHE A 35 -1.41 -12.17 -25.44
N HIS A 36 -2.66 -12.15 -25.91
CA HIS A 36 -3.63 -13.19 -25.61
C HIS A 36 -3.20 -14.53 -26.20
N SER A 37 -3.24 -15.60 -25.40
CA SER A 37 -2.78 -16.94 -25.80
C SER A 37 -1.37 -16.97 -26.39
N ALA A 38 -0.52 -15.98 -26.05
CA ALA A 38 0.88 -15.95 -26.46
C ALA A 38 1.68 -16.95 -25.60
N ARG A 39 2.66 -17.61 -26.22
CA ARG A 39 3.54 -18.56 -25.53
C ARG A 39 4.98 -18.07 -25.55
N PHE A 40 5.58 -17.92 -24.38
CA PHE A 40 6.98 -17.56 -24.21
C PHE A 40 7.76 -18.76 -23.70
N ASN A 41 8.54 -19.41 -24.57
CA ASN A 41 9.30 -20.62 -24.22
C ASN A 41 10.68 -20.33 -23.62
N ALA A 42 11.04 -19.05 -23.47
CA ALA A 42 12.35 -18.60 -23.02
C ALA A 42 12.23 -17.26 -22.25
N PRO A 43 13.28 -16.84 -21.51
CA PRO A 43 13.26 -15.61 -20.72
C PRO A 43 12.78 -14.39 -21.52
N THR A 44 11.93 -13.59 -20.88
CA THR A 44 11.31 -12.41 -21.50
C THR A 44 11.55 -11.16 -20.67
N GLU A 45 12.10 -10.13 -21.28
CA GLU A 45 12.56 -8.92 -20.57
C GLU A 45 11.69 -7.70 -20.92
N PHE A 46 10.95 -7.16 -19.94
CA PHE A 46 10.24 -5.87 -20.02
C PHE A 46 10.80 -4.82 -19.05
N LYS A 47 12.03 -5.00 -18.53
CA LYS A 47 12.62 -4.24 -17.41
C LYS A 47 12.40 -2.72 -17.45
N ASN A 48 12.57 -2.08 -18.60
CA ASN A 48 12.33 -0.64 -18.77
C ASN A 48 11.19 -0.33 -19.74
N ALA A 49 10.33 -1.30 -20.05
CA ALA A 49 9.21 -1.10 -20.95
C ALA A 49 8.21 -0.07 -20.36
N ARG A 50 7.59 0.74 -21.22
CA ARG A 50 6.65 1.78 -20.82
C ARG A 50 5.30 1.54 -21.48
N PHE A 51 4.27 1.45 -20.66
CA PHE A 51 2.88 1.27 -21.06
C PHE A 51 2.11 2.54 -20.72
N LEU A 52 1.76 3.35 -21.73
CA LEU A 52 1.25 4.71 -21.49
C LEU A 52 -0.25 4.76 -21.17
N THR A 53 -1.05 3.94 -21.85
CA THR A 53 -2.53 4.02 -21.83
C THR A 53 -3.18 2.77 -21.29
N HIS A 54 -2.65 1.59 -21.61
CA HIS A 54 -3.21 0.29 -21.30
C HIS A 54 -2.20 -0.61 -20.62
N VAL A 55 -2.67 -1.40 -19.66
CA VAL A 55 -1.87 -2.48 -19.07
C VAL A 55 -1.79 -3.60 -20.11
N PRO A 56 -0.61 -4.20 -20.38
CA PRO A 56 -0.49 -5.30 -21.32
C PRO A 56 -1.35 -6.49 -20.87
N GLU A 57 -2.09 -7.07 -21.81
CA GLU A 57 -3.04 -8.12 -21.51
C GLU A 57 -2.48 -9.50 -21.83
N PHE A 58 -2.30 -10.31 -20.78
CA PHE A 58 -1.78 -11.68 -20.84
C PHE A 58 -2.88 -12.72 -20.54
N TYR A 59 -4.07 -12.55 -21.11
CA TYR A 59 -5.14 -13.55 -20.98
C TYR A 59 -4.74 -14.83 -21.70
N ASP A 60 -4.84 -15.96 -21.00
CA ASP A 60 -4.45 -17.29 -21.51
C ASP A 60 -2.98 -17.39 -22.02
N ALA A 61 -2.14 -16.41 -21.68
CA ALA A 61 -0.74 -16.41 -22.08
C ALA A 61 0.10 -17.30 -21.14
N ASP A 62 1.00 -18.07 -21.74
CA ASP A 62 2.02 -18.86 -21.05
C ASP A 62 3.31 -18.03 -20.98
N LEU A 63 3.52 -17.36 -19.84
CA LEU A 63 4.74 -16.61 -19.56
C LEU A 63 5.84 -17.54 -19.03
N TYR A 64 7.07 -17.35 -19.50
CA TYR A 64 8.24 -18.06 -18.97
C TYR A 64 8.51 -17.61 -17.53
N GLU A 65 9.00 -18.51 -16.66
CA GLU A 65 9.22 -18.23 -15.23
C GLU A 65 10.11 -17.00 -15.01
N ASP A 66 11.18 -16.88 -15.78
CA ASP A 66 12.10 -15.74 -15.79
C ASP A 66 11.61 -14.60 -16.72
N THR A 67 10.36 -14.16 -16.51
CA THR A 67 9.81 -12.97 -17.16
C THR A 67 9.88 -11.78 -16.21
N VAL A 68 10.60 -10.74 -16.62
CA VAL A 68 10.82 -9.53 -15.80
C VAL A 68 9.93 -8.40 -16.28
N PHE A 69 9.19 -7.77 -15.36
CA PHE A 69 8.37 -6.59 -15.60
C PHE A 69 8.91 -5.35 -14.86
N PRO A 70 8.57 -4.13 -15.29
CA PRO A 70 9.03 -2.92 -14.61
C PRO A 70 8.30 -2.76 -13.27
N THR A 71 9.04 -2.66 -12.17
CA THR A 71 8.52 -2.40 -10.82
C THR A 71 9.10 -1.10 -10.23
N PRO A 72 8.84 0.07 -10.85
CA PRO A 72 9.44 1.33 -10.42
C PRO A 72 8.85 1.83 -9.09
N ASP A 73 9.63 2.63 -8.35
CA ASP A 73 9.16 3.34 -7.15
C ASP A 73 7.92 4.22 -7.43
N ARG A 74 7.90 4.83 -8.61
CA ARG A 74 6.79 5.61 -9.16
C ARG A 74 6.12 4.83 -10.30
N PRO A 75 4.95 4.21 -10.06
CA PRO A 75 4.28 3.39 -11.07
C PRO A 75 3.94 4.14 -12.36
N SER A 76 3.72 5.45 -12.31
CA SER A 76 3.41 6.30 -13.47
C SER A 76 4.50 6.35 -14.54
N ASP A 77 5.72 5.94 -14.22
CA ASP A 77 6.86 6.05 -15.13
C ASP A 77 6.79 4.99 -16.25
N ASN A 78 6.30 3.79 -15.88
CA ASN A 78 6.22 2.62 -16.76
C ASN A 78 4.81 2.06 -16.94
N TRP A 79 3.86 2.39 -16.06
CA TRP A 79 2.49 1.87 -16.10
C TRP A 79 1.48 2.98 -16.32
N PRO A 80 0.31 2.65 -16.91
CA PRO A 80 -0.68 3.65 -17.24
C PRO A 80 -1.21 4.36 -15.98
N PRO A 81 -1.63 5.63 -16.10
CA PRO A 81 -2.29 6.35 -15.01
C PRO A 81 -3.58 5.66 -14.56
N GLN A 82 -4.08 6.04 -13.36
CA GLN A 82 -5.32 5.47 -12.82
C GLN A 82 -6.57 5.91 -13.60
N SER A 83 -6.57 7.10 -14.21
CA SER A 83 -7.77 7.63 -14.88
C SER A 83 -7.39 8.70 -15.90
N GLY A 84 -8.07 8.73 -17.05
CA GLY A 84 -7.84 9.68 -18.15
C GLY A 84 -8.70 9.36 -19.37
N GLU A 85 -8.78 10.30 -20.32
CA GLU A 85 -9.69 10.25 -21.48
C GLU A 85 -9.43 9.07 -22.44
N ASN A 86 -8.19 8.59 -22.53
CA ASN A 86 -7.78 7.47 -23.39
C ASN A 86 -7.09 6.35 -22.60
N ILE A 87 -7.47 6.17 -21.35
CA ILE A 87 -6.87 5.20 -20.45
C ILE A 87 -7.79 4.00 -20.31
N MET A 88 -7.20 2.81 -20.29
CA MET A 88 -7.91 1.55 -20.05
C MET A 88 -8.88 1.68 -18.86
N PRO A 89 -10.15 1.25 -19.00
CA PRO A 89 -11.11 1.31 -17.90
C PRO A 89 -10.61 0.59 -16.65
N ALA A 90 -10.97 1.11 -15.47
CA ALA A 90 -10.48 0.58 -14.18
C ALA A 90 -10.81 -0.91 -13.96
N GLU A 91 -11.92 -1.40 -14.53
CA GLU A 91 -12.29 -2.83 -14.45
C GLU A 91 -11.32 -3.70 -15.25
N ASP A 92 -10.98 -3.29 -16.47
CA ASP A 92 -10.08 -4.05 -17.34
C ASP A 92 -8.64 -3.95 -16.84
N GLN A 93 -8.21 -2.76 -16.38
CA GLN A 93 -6.90 -2.60 -15.72
C GLN A 93 -6.76 -3.54 -14.54
N LYS A 94 -7.79 -3.64 -13.69
CA LYS A 94 -7.80 -4.57 -12.55
C LYS A 94 -7.60 -6.01 -13.03
N ARG A 95 -8.33 -6.44 -14.06
CA ARG A 95 -8.22 -7.81 -14.59
C ARG A 95 -6.82 -8.09 -15.12
N ALA A 96 -6.22 -7.16 -15.86
CA ALA A 96 -4.85 -7.27 -16.36
C ALA A 96 -3.82 -7.36 -15.22
N TYR A 97 -3.91 -6.48 -14.22
CA TYR A 97 -3.04 -6.54 -13.04
C TYR A 97 -3.23 -7.82 -12.20
N SER A 98 -4.46 -8.32 -12.07
CA SER A 98 -4.74 -9.59 -11.39
C SER A 98 -4.09 -10.78 -12.09
N ARG A 99 -4.00 -10.77 -13.44
CA ARG A 99 -3.30 -11.82 -14.19
C ARG A 99 -1.80 -11.76 -13.95
N LEU A 100 -1.19 -10.57 -14.00
CA LEU A 100 0.22 -10.40 -13.65
C LEU A 100 0.51 -10.84 -12.22
N ARG A 101 -0.32 -10.41 -11.25
CA ARG A 101 -0.20 -10.85 -9.86
C ARG A 101 -0.27 -12.37 -9.72
N LEU A 102 -1.21 -13.02 -10.40
CA LEU A 102 -1.35 -14.49 -10.38
C LEU A 102 -0.08 -15.18 -10.91
N PHE A 103 0.52 -14.63 -11.97
CA PHE A 103 1.77 -15.15 -12.53
C PHE A 103 2.89 -15.08 -11.49
N PHE A 104 3.14 -13.91 -10.89
CA PHE A 104 4.20 -13.76 -9.89
C PHE A 104 3.96 -14.56 -8.60
N ALA A 105 2.70 -14.71 -8.20
CA ALA A 105 2.34 -15.58 -7.08
C ALA A 105 2.70 -17.05 -7.37
N LYS A 106 2.50 -17.53 -8.60
CA LYS A 106 2.90 -18.89 -9.01
C LYS A 106 4.42 -19.05 -9.07
N SER A 107 5.14 -18.05 -9.56
CA SER A 107 6.60 -18.03 -9.64
C SER A 107 7.30 -17.72 -8.31
N GLN A 108 6.56 -17.57 -7.21
CA GLN A 108 7.07 -17.22 -5.87
C GLN A 108 7.88 -15.91 -5.81
N GLN A 109 7.61 -14.98 -6.73
CA GLN A 109 8.24 -13.66 -6.81
C GLN A 109 7.42 -12.66 -5.99
N ILE A 110 7.72 -12.60 -4.69
CA ILE A 110 6.90 -11.91 -3.69
C ILE A 110 6.89 -10.40 -3.90
N ASP A 111 8.02 -9.78 -4.26
CA ASP A 111 8.13 -8.32 -4.34
C ASP A 111 7.31 -7.79 -5.53
N GLU A 112 7.39 -8.47 -6.67
CA GLU A 112 6.61 -8.23 -7.88
C GLU A 112 5.12 -8.50 -7.62
N GLU A 113 4.79 -9.62 -6.97
CA GLU A 113 3.40 -9.92 -6.57
C GLU A 113 2.80 -8.78 -5.74
N GLN A 114 3.53 -8.28 -4.74
CA GLN A 114 3.11 -7.17 -3.89
C GLN A 114 2.91 -5.88 -4.70
N PHE A 115 3.79 -5.59 -5.65
CA PHE A 115 3.65 -4.45 -6.56
C PHE A 115 2.34 -4.52 -7.36
N PHE A 116 2.05 -5.67 -7.99
CA PHE A 116 0.84 -5.83 -8.80
C PHE A 116 -0.43 -5.90 -7.94
N HIS A 117 -0.35 -6.47 -6.74
CA HIS A 117 -1.42 -6.40 -5.75
C HIS A 117 -1.78 -4.95 -5.40
N ARG A 118 -0.77 -4.09 -5.24
CA ARG A 118 -0.97 -2.67 -4.97
C ARG A 118 -1.69 -1.96 -6.13
N GLN A 119 -1.34 -2.26 -7.38
CA GLN A 119 -2.05 -1.71 -8.54
C GLN A 119 -3.49 -2.22 -8.63
N GLU A 120 -3.72 -3.51 -8.36
CA GLU A 120 -5.06 -4.10 -8.30
C GLU A 120 -5.94 -3.37 -7.26
N MET A 121 -5.39 -3.08 -6.08
CA MET A 121 -6.11 -2.37 -5.00
C MET A 121 -6.39 -0.90 -5.32
N ARG A 122 -5.52 -0.24 -6.08
CA ARG A 122 -5.77 1.13 -6.60
C ARG A 122 -6.95 1.14 -7.57
N CYS A 123 -7.03 0.15 -8.46
CA CYS A 123 -8.17 -0.03 -9.36
C CYS A 123 -9.47 -0.28 -8.56
N LYS A 124 -9.43 -1.18 -7.57
CA LYS A 124 -10.59 -1.43 -6.67
C LYS A 124 -11.05 -0.16 -5.95
N ARG A 125 -10.14 0.67 -5.48
CA ARG A 125 -10.48 1.96 -4.83
C ARG A 125 -11.22 2.91 -5.79
N GLN A 126 -10.84 2.94 -7.06
CA GLN A 126 -11.49 3.77 -8.07
C GLN A 126 -12.89 3.27 -8.43
N MET A 127 -13.07 1.94 -8.49
CA MET A 127 -14.37 1.32 -8.75
C MET A 127 -15.33 1.41 -7.53
N ALA A 128 -14.79 1.53 -6.32
CA ALA A 128 -15.57 1.61 -5.09
C ALA A 128 -16.39 2.91 -4.98
N ARG A 129 -17.56 2.84 -4.34
CA ARG A 129 -18.48 3.98 -4.12
C ARG A 129 -18.78 4.20 -2.64
N GLY A 130 -19.02 5.46 -2.27
CA GLY A 130 -19.41 5.85 -0.91
C GLY A 130 -18.41 5.40 0.17
N GLY A 131 -18.93 4.78 1.25
CA GLY A 131 -18.13 4.34 2.40
C GLY A 131 -17.04 3.31 2.05
N THR A 132 -17.27 2.43 1.07
CA THR A 132 -16.26 1.44 0.65
C THR A 132 -15.02 2.11 0.06
N ARG A 133 -15.19 3.20 -0.69
CA ARG A 133 -14.07 4.00 -1.20
C ARG A 133 -13.31 4.69 -0.08
N ALA A 134 -14.01 5.16 0.95
CA ALA A 134 -13.38 5.73 2.14
C ALA A 134 -12.51 4.69 2.86
N LEU A 135 -13.00 3.45 3.02
CA LEU A 135 -12.23 2.35 3.62
C LEU A 135 -10.95 2.04 2.83
N TYR A 136 -11.04 1.90 1.50
CA TYR A 136 -9.85 1.68 0.66
C TYR A 136 -8.89 2.87 0.69
N SER A 137 -9.41 4.09 0.80
CA SER A 137 -8.58 5.30 0.89
C SER A 137 -7.86 5.38 2.23
N LEU A 138 -8.54 5.02 3.33
CA LEU A 138 -7.95 4.92 4.66
C LEU A 138 -6.86 3.85 4.70
N TYR A 139 -7.13 2.67 4.14
CA TYR A 139 -6.14 1.59 4.05
C TYR A 139 -4.90 1.99 3.22
N ALA A 140 -5.11 2.71 2.12
CA ALA A 140 -4.02 3.26 1.31
C ALA A 140 -3.20 4.33 2.06
N LEU A 141 -3.89 5.23 2.78
CA LEU A 141 -3.25 6.30 3.55
C LEU A 141 -2.42 5.74 4.71
N LEU A 142 -2.98 4.80 5.47
CA LEU A 142 -2.37 4.30 6.69
C LEU A 142 -1.27 3.27 6.44
N SER A 143 -1.39 2.43 5.40
CA SER A 143 -0.49 1.27 5.24
C SER A 143 0.02 1.07 3.81
N ASP A 144 -0.39 1.92 2.87
CA ASP A 144 -0.05 1.74 1.46
C ASP A 144 -0.45 0.37 0.91
N TYR A 145 -1.63 -0.11 1.35
CA TYR A 145 -2.16 -1.44 1.08
C TYR A 145 -1.36 -2.60 1.71
N GLY A 146 -0.74 -2.38 2.88
CA GLY A 146 -0.12 -3.44 3.68
C GLY A 146 1.40 -3.52 3.58
N ILE A 147 2.03 -2.64 2.80
CA ILE A 147 3.47 -2.72 2.50
C ILE A 147 4.28 -1.73 3.36
N SER A 148 3.73 -0.55 3.63
CA SER A 148 4.47 0.50 4.33
C SER A 148 4.51 0.25 5.84
N ILE A 149 5.73 0.16 6.40
CA ILE A 149 5.97 0.17 7.85
C ILE A 149 5.89 1.59 8.44
N TRP A 150 6.35 2.61 7.71
CA TRP A 150 6.52 3.96 8.23
C TRP A 150 5.21 4.76 8.35
N ARG A 151 4.26 4.59 7.42
CA ARG A 151 2.94 5.25 7.49
C ARG A 151 2.12 4.91 8.75
N PRO A 152 1.97 3.64 9.16
CA PRO A 152 1.22 3.33 10.38
C PRO A 152 1.95 3.86 11.62
N LEU A 153 3.28 3.80 11.66
CA LEU A 153 4.09 4.42 12.72
C LEU A 153 3.89 5.94 12.80
N ALA A 154 3.92 6.63 11.65
CA ALA A 154 3.69 8.07 11.59
C ALA A 154 2.27 8.41 12.06
N ALA A 155 1.25 7.64 11.68
CA ALA A 155 -0.12 7.82 12.14
C ALA A 155 -0.25 7.63 13.66
N MET A 156 0.44 6.64 14.22
CA MET A 156 0.53 6.48 15.68
C MET A 156 1.21 7.68 16.33
N GLY A 157 2.33 8.14 15.78
CA GLY A 157 3.03 9.35 16.25
C GLY A 157 2.12 10.58 16.27
N VAL A 158 1.35 10.82 15.20
CA VAL A 158 0.37 11.91 15.13
C VAL A 158 -0.68 11.78 16.24
N LEU A 159 -1.27 10.61 16.41
CA LEU A 159 -2.25 10.38 17.47
C LEU A 159 -1.65 10.56 18.88
N ILE A 160 -0.40 10.14 19.11
CA ILE A 160 0.33 10.34 20.37
C ILE A 160 0.52 11.85 20.63
N THR A 161 0.97 12.60 19.63
CA THR A 161 1.17 14.05 19.77
C THR A 161 -0.14 14.80 20.02
N LEU A 162 -1.24 14.37 19.37
CA LEU A 162 -2.56 14.95 19.57
C LEU A 162 -3.08 14.66 20.99
N GLY A 163 -2.92 13.44 21.47
CA GLY A 163 -3.27 13.10 22.85
C GLY A 163 -2.43 13.87 23.86
N ALA A 164 -1.11 13.97 23.64
CA ALA A 164 -0.22 14.75 24.48
C ALA A 164 -0.64 16.22 24.58
N ALA A 165 -1.06 16.84 23.47
CA ALA A 165 -1.57 18.20 23.44
C ALA A 165 -2.88 18.35 24.24
N LEU A 166 -3.83 17.42 24.08
CA LEU A 166 -5.10 17.45 24.81
C LEU A 166 -4.92 17.28 26.33
N PHE A 167 -4.06 16.35 26.75
CA PHE A 167 -3.75 16.16 28.16
C PHE A 167 -2.96 17.35 28.75
N SER A 168 -2.02 17.92 27.99
CA SER A 168 -1.26 19.10 28.41
C SER A 168 -2.16 20.33 28.53
N PHE A 169 -3.12 20.49 27.63
CA PHE A 169 -4.10 21.58 27.68
C PHE A 169 -4.96 21.51 28.94
N HIS A 170 -5.47 20.32 29.28
CA HIS A 170 -6.29 20.13 30.47
C HIS A 170 -5.51 20.36 31.77
N THR A 171 -4.32 19.76 31.90
CA THR A 171 -3.45 19.94 33.08
C THR A 171 -2.94 21.38 33.22
N GLY A 172 -2.76 22.09 32.10
CA GLY A 172 -2.44 23.52 32.10
C GLY A 172 -3.59 24.41 32.58
N MET A 173 -4.85 24.01 32.34
CA MET A 173 -6.03 24.74 32.81
C MET A 173 -6.30 24.58 34.32
N GLU A 174 -5.90 23.46 34.93
CA GLU A 174 -6.11 23.18 36.35
C GLU A 174 -5.04 23.78 37.29
N GLY A 175 -4.05 24.50 36.75
CA GLY A 175 -3.18 25.37 37.55
C GLY A 175 -2.04 24.67 38.30
N ALA A 176 -1.36 23.70 37.68
CA ALA A 176 0.11 23.47 37.71
C ALA A 176 0.47 22.00 37.41
N PRO A 177 1.53 21.73 36.63
CA PRO A 177 2.32 20.52 36.77
C PRO A 177 3.66 20.78 37.51
N PRO A 178 4.18 19.81 38.28
CA PRO A 178 5.53 19.87 38.84
C PRO A 178 6.57 19.82 37.71
N ALA A 179 7.74 20.42 37.96
CA ALA A 179 8.85 20.61 37.03
C ALA A 179 9.11 19.42 36.08
N GLY A 180 9.06 19.68 34.77
CA GLY A 180 9.36 18.74 33.69
C GLY A 180 8.27 18.77 32.62
N SER A 181 8.59 19.32 31.45
CA SER A 181 7.65 19.73 30.39
C SER A 181 6.44 18.81 30.23
N THR A 182 5.27 19.34 30.59
CA THR A 182 3.92 18.74 30.54
C THR A 182 3.66 17.91 29.28
N PHE A 183 4.25 18.34 28.16
CA PHE A 183 4.17 17.65 26.88
C PHE A 183 4.74 16.23 26.90
N TRP A 184 5.94 15.99 27.44
CA TRP A 184 6.56 14.66 27.47
C TRP A 184 5.78 13.69 28.38
N GLN A 185 5.20 14.20 29.46
CA GLN A 185 4.32 13.42 30.33
C GLN A 185 3.02 13.07 29.60
N GLY A 186 2.39 14.04 28.91
CA GLY A 186 1.23 13.81 28.04
C GLY A 186 1.51 12.81 26.91
N MET A 187 2.72 12.83 26.36
CA MET A 187 3.18 11.87 25.37
C MET A 187 3.27 10.47 25.95
N GLY A 188 3.82 10.33 27.15
CA GLY A 188 3.85 9.07 27.90
C GLY A 188 2.45 8.51 28.16
N TRP A 189 1.50 9.35 28.59
CA TRP A 189 0.09 8.97 28.80
C TRP A 189 -0.56 8.47 27.51
N SER A 190 -0.38 9.23 26.43
CA SER A 190 -0.98 8.94 25.14
C SER A 190 -0.37 7.67 24.51
N MET A 191 0.94 7.48 24.61
CA MET A 191 1.64 6.28 24.14
C MET A 191 1.21 5.02 24.91
N ALA A 192 1.09 5.11 26.24
CA ALA A 192 0.68 3.98 27.05
C ALA A 192 -0.77 3.53 26.75
N ASN A 193 -1.68 4.47 26.45
CA ASN A 193 -3.05 4.15 26.04
C ASN A 193 -3.12 3.43 24.69
N MET A 194 -2.13 3.62 23.80
CA MET A 194 -2.07 2.91 22.52
C MET A 194 -1.61 1.46 22.62
N LEU A 195 -0.92 1.10 23.71
CA LEU A 195 -0.29 -0.21 23.89
C LEU A 195 -0.93 -0.95 25.08
N PRO A 196 -2.25 -1.23 25.07
CA PRO A 196 -2.96 -1.75 26.23
C PRO A 196 -2.44 -3.12 26.70
N PHE A 197 -1.85 -3.91 25.80
CA PHE A 197 -1.31 -5.25 26.07
C PHE A 197 0.07 -5.25 26.76
N THR A 198 0.79 -4.12 26.74
CA THR A 198 2.16 -4.04 27.26
C THR A 198 2.23 -3.82 28.78
N GLY A 199 1.11 -3.52 29.42
CA GLY A 199 1.06 -3.17 30.84
C GLY A 199 1.65 -1.79 31.18
N PHE A 200 2.28 -1.09 30.23
CA PHE A 200 2.89 0.24 30.46
C PHE A 200 1.93 1.24 31.10
N ALA A 201 0.67 1.24 30.66
CA ALA A 201 -0.37 2.09 31.25
C ALA A 201 -0.57 1.82 32.74
N ARG A 202 -0.58 0.55 33.16
CA ARG A 202 -0.77 0.16 34.57
C ARG A 202 0.47 0.41 35.41
N THR A 203 1.66 0.23 34.83
CA THR A 203 2.94 0.37 35.56
C THR A 203 3.31 1.83 35.81
N TYR A 204 3.06 2.72 34.84
CA TYR A 204 3.44 4.12 34.95
C TYR A 204 2.29 5.03 35.40
N PHE A 205 1.02 4.64 35.16
CA PHE A 205 -0.15 5.47 35.43
C PHE A 205 -1.17 4.71 36.28
N GLY A 206 -1.15 4.96 37.60
CA GLY A 206 -2.04 4.29 38.55
C GLY A 206 -3.53 4.57 38.28
N PRO A 207 -4.45 3.75 38.85
CA PRO A 207 -5.89 3.89 38.65
C PRO A 207 -6.46 5.25 39.08
N GLU A 208 -5.78 5.95 40.00
CA GLU A 208 -6.18 7.29 40.45
C GLU A 208 -6.04 8.36 39.37
N PHE A 209 -5.08 8.22 38.44
CA PHE A 209 -4.92 9.15 37.32
C PHE A 209 -6.16 9.14 36.41
N TYR A 210 -6.65 7.95 36.06
CA TYR A 210 -7.83 7.81 35.22
C TYR A 210 -9.12 8.26 35.93
N ARG A 211 -9.18 8.19 37.26
CA ARG A 211 -10.35 8.67 38.02
C ARG A 211 -10.48 10.19 37.97
N GLY A 212 -9.36 10.92 38.10
CA GLY A 212 -9.32 12.38 38.05
C GLY A 212 -9.63 13.02 36.70
N LEU A 213 -9.56 12.26 35.60
CA LEU A 213 -9.80 12.81 34.26
C LEU A 213 -11.27 13.18 33.99
N PRO A 214 -11.53 14.28 33.27
CA PRO A 214 -12.87 14.65 32.82
C PRO A 214 -13.40 13.64 31.81
N VAL A 215 -14.72 13.56 31.70
CA VAL A 215 -15.43 12.57 30.87
C VAL A 215 -14.98 12.59 29.41
N TRP A 216 -14.74 13.78 28.84
CA TRP A 216 -14.34 13.91 27.44
C TRP A 216 -12.92 13.34 27.16
N LEU A 217 -11.98 13.48 28.11
CA LEU A 217 -10.64 12.88 27.99
C LEU A 217 -10.68 11.35 28.13
N LYS A 218 -11.59 10.84 28.98
CA LYS A 218 -11.84 9.39 29.08
C LYS A 218 -12.38 8.83 27.76
N ILE A 219 -13.32 9.53 27.13
CA ILE A 219 -13.85 9.16 25.81
C ILE A 219 -12.75 9.19 24.75
N TYR A 220 -11.92 10.24 24.73
CA TYR A 220 -10.79 10.35 23.82
C TYR A 220 -9.78 9.21 24.03
N ALA A 221 -9.40 8.90 25.27
CA ALA A 221 -8.47 7.81 25.58
C ALA A 221 -9.01 6.47 25.09
N GLY A 222 -10.30 6.19 25.31
CA GLY A 222 -10.96 4.99 24.79
C GLY A 222 -10.96 4.94 23.26
N ALA A 223 -11.30 6.05 22.59
CA ALA A 223 -11.25 6.15 21.13
C ALA A 223 -9.82 5.98 20.58
N GLN A 224 -8.82 6.53 21.27
CA GLN A 224 -7.41 6.40 20.92
C GLN A 224 -6.94 4.94 21.01
N THR A 225 -7.31 4.20 22.08
CA THR A 225 -7.00 2.78 22.20
C THR A 225 -7.67 1.97 21.08
N LEU A 226 -8.94 2.27 20.75
CA LEU A 226 -9.64 1.60 19.64
C LEU A 226 -8.97 1.88 18.28
N ALA A 227 -8.49 3.10 18.04
CA ALA A 227 -7.77 3.46 16.82
C ALA A 227 -6.36 2.84 16.75
N ALA A 228 -5.72 2.57 17.89
CA ALA A 228 -4.39 1.97 17.94
C ALA A 228 -4.37 0.51 17.47
N ILE A 229 -5.44 -0.25 17.73
CA ILE A 229 -5.56 -1.68 17.33
C ILE A 229 -5.32 -1.88 15.82
N PRO A 230 -6.07 -1.24 14.90
CA PRO A 230 -5.85 -1.41 13.48
C PRO A 230 -4.48 -0.86 13.04
N LEU A 231 -3.96 0.21 13.66
CA LEU A 231 -2.65 0.74 13.30
C LEU A 231 -1.50 -0.21 13.64
N LEU A 232 -1.55 -0.83 14.82
CA LEU A 232 -0.59 -1.86 15.24
C LEU A 232 -0.69 -3.10 14.36
N PHE A 233 -1.91 -3.51 14.01
CA PHE A 233 -2.10 -4.60 13.06
C PHE A 233 -1.49 -4.28 11.69
N LEU A 234 -1.73 -3.07 11.16
CA LEU A 234 -1.17 -2.63 9.89
C LEU A 234 0.36 -2.51 9.94
N PHE A 235 0.92 -2.08 11.06
CA PHE A 235 2.36 -2.07 11.30
C PHE A 235 2.93 -3.50 11.30
N GLY A 236 2.32 -4.43 12.03
CA GLY A 236 2.71 -5.84 12.04
C GLY A 236 2.58 -6.51 10.66
N LEU A 237 1.53 -6.17 9.91
CA LEU A 237 1.35 -6.61 8.53
C LEU A 237 2.46 -6.08 7.62
N GLY A 238 2.82 -4.81 7.75
CA GLY A 238 3.95 -4.21 7.03
C GLY A 238 5.28 -4.89 7.34
N LEU A 239 5.57 -5.16 8.62
CA LEU A 239 6.75 -5.91 9.03
C LEU A 239 6.76 -7.33 8.45
N ARG A 240 5.64 -8.04 8.52
CA ARG A 240 5.52 -9.40 7.95
C ARG A 240 5.82 -9.40 6.45
N ASN A 241 5.23 -8.46 5.72
CA ASN A 241 5.33 -8.39 4.26
C ASN A 241 6.73 -7.98 3.79
N THR A 242 7.41 -7.12 4.54
CA THR A 242 8.78 -6.65 4.21
C THR A 242 9.85 -7.64 4.63
N PHE A 243 9.75 -8.26 5.82
CA PHE A 243 10.72 -9.23 6.32
C PHE A 243 10.43 -10.67 5.93
N ARG A 244 9.37 -10.90 5.13
CA ARG A 244 8.97 -12.24 4.64
C ARG A 244 8.82 -13.27 5.76
N LEU A 245 8.31 -12.83 6.92
CA LEU A 245 8.06 -13.72 8.06
C LEU A 245 6.91 -14.67 7.69
N ARG A 246 7.24 -15.96 7.53
CA ARG A 246 6.29 -17.03 7.22
C ARG A 246 5.49 -17.43 8.46
#